data_AF-A2XAZ8-F1
#
_entry.id   AF-A2XAZ8-F1
#
_cell.length_a   1.000
_cell.length_b   1.000
_cell.length_c   1.000
_cell.angle_alpha   90.00
_cell.angle_beta   90.00
_cell.angle_gamma   90.00
#
_symmetry.space_group_name_H-M   'P 1'
#
loop_
_entity.id
_entity.type
_entity.pdbx_description
1 polymer ?
#
loop_
_entity_poly.entity_id
_entity_poly.type
_entity_poly.pdbx_seq_one_letter_code
_entity_poly.pdbx_strand_id
1 'polypeptide(L)'
;MVSKRFALNIVFKFLRKRTSGCTDNCSDPMTTTPIGSPCGCVLPICVIVDLDVAPYLLFMRIAELEVEVAAGTFLKQSQVKIMAAIPSIQDDQKTRVTIYLVPLREQFDGYTASLISDRFWNNKIQINSSIPWRL
;
A
#
# COMPACT_ATOMS: atom_id res chain seq x y z
N MET A 1 -17.88 -20.46 1.44
CA MET A 1 -17.97 -19.14 0.80
C MET A 1 -18.19 -18.10 1.90
N VAL A 2 -17.14 -17.49 2.45
CA VAL A 2 -17.29 -16.32 3.33
C VAL A 2 -17.08 -15.10 2.46
N SER A 3 -18.17 -14.43 2.08
CA SER A 3 -18.13 -13.14 1.40
C SER A 3 -17.65 -12.10 2.42
N LYS A 4 -16.34 -11.88 2.49
CA LYS A 4 -15.75 -10.82 3.32
C LYS A 4 -15.88 -9.51 2.55
N ARG A 5 -16.88 -8.71 2.90
CA ARG A 5 -16.99 -7.32 2.42
C ARG A 5 -16.01 -6.48 3.25
N PHE A 6 -14.85 -6.20 2.67
CA PHE A 6 -13.97 -5.16 3.19
C PHE A 6 -14.62 -3.80 2.92
N ALA A 7 -14.78 -2.97 3.94
CA ALA A 7 -15.16 -1.58 3.77
C ALA A 7 -13.90 -0.78 3.38
N LEU A 8 -13.52 -0.82 2.10
CA LEU A 8 -12.40 -0.02 1.60
C LEU A 8 -12.82 1.45 1.41
N ASN A 9 -12.49 2.31 2.35
CA ASN A 9 -12.48 3.76 2.13
C ASN A 9 -11.13 4.16 1.53
N ILE A 10 -10.97 4.03 0.21
CA ILE A 10 -9.71 4.37 -0.47
C ILE A 10 -9.64 5.86 -0.78
N VAL A 11 -8.64 6.54 -0.21
CA VAL A 11 -8.27 7.90 -0.61
C VAL A 11 -7.01 7.82 -1.47
N PHE A 12 -7.14 8.14 -2.76
CA PHE A 12 -5.99 8.26 -3.68
C PHE A 12 -5.45 9.68 -3.66
N LYS A 13 -4.14 9.83 -3.40
CA LYS A 13 -3.45 11.12 -3.49
C LYS A 13 -2.38 11.05 -4.59
N PHE A 14 -2.55 11.78 -5.68
CA PHE A 14 -1.57 11.95 -6.77
C PHE A 14 -0.90 13.33 -6.65
N LEU A 15 0.44 13.42 -6.49
CA LEU A 15 1.15 14.66 -6.14
C LEU A 15 2.48 14.85 -6.91
N ARG A 16 2.40 15.33 -8.15
CA ARG A 16 3.55 15.50 -9.06
C ARG A 16 4.68 16.37 -8.46
N LYS A 17 5.88 15.80 -8.25
CA LYS A 17 7.11 16.56 -7.95
C LYS A 17 8.37 15.82 -8.43
N ARG A 18 9.34 16.57 -8.97
CA ARG A 18 10.68 16.09 -9.38
C ARG A 18 11.70 16.35 -8.28
N THR A 19 12.53 15.36 -7.96
CA THR A 19 13.79 15.60 -7.22
C THR A 19 14.92 14.71 -7.76
N SER A 20 16.14 15.24 -7.76
CA SER A 20 17.36 14.65 -8.30
C SER A 20 18.39 14.41 -7.19
N GLY A 21 19.05 13.25 -7.22
CA GLY A 21 20.07 12.86 -6.24
C GLY A 21 19.63 11.69 -5.37
N CYS A 22 20.60 11.09 -4.68
CA CYS A 22 20.40 9.92 -3.83
C CYS A 22 20.71 10.30 -2.37
N THR A 23 19.70 10.86 -1.71
CA THR A 23 19.73 11.19 -0.27
C THR A 23 18.60 10.42 0.39
N ASP A 24 18.85 9.78 1.54
CA ASP A 24 17.83 9.03 2.31
C ASP A 24 16.67 9.90 2.81
N ASN A 25 16.76 11.22 2.60
CA ASN A 25 15.81 12.20 3.07
C ASN A 25 14.88 12.67 1.92
N CYS A 26 13.91 11.82 1.56
CA CYS A 26 12.82 12.26 0.67
C CYS A 26 11.86 13.16 1.45
N SER A 27 11.54 14.33 0.91
CA SER A 27 10.50 15.19 1.49
C SER A 27 9.12 14.63 1.19
N ASP A 28 8.22 14.68 2.17
CA ASP A 28 6.80 14.37 1.94
C ASP A 28 6.28 15.19 0.73
N PRO A 29 5.59 14.54 -0.23
CA PRO A 29 5.00 13.19 -0.20
C PRO A 29 5.84 12.08 -0.87
N MET A 30 7.11 12.32 -1.16
CA MET A 30 7.96 11.41 -1.95
C MET A 30 8.50 10.25 -1.10
N THR A 31 8.83 9.13 -1.74
CA THR A 31 9.48 7.98 -1.08
C THR A 31 10.71 7.51 -1.86
N THR A 32 11.60 6.79 -1.19
CA THR A 32 12.77 6.20 -1.83
C THR A 32 12.38 5.15 -2.86
N THR A 33 13.17 5.04 -3.93
CA THR A 33 12.98 4.01 -4.96
C THR A 33 13.02 2.59 -4.36
N PRO A 34 12.30 1.63 -4.96
CA PRO A 34 12.27 0.25 -4.49
C PRO A 34 13.61 -0.46 -4.72
N ILE A 35 13.90 -1.48 -3.92
CA ILE A 35 15.09 -2.32 -4.07
C ILE A 35 15.14 -2.89 -5.49
N GLY A 36 16.30 -2.76 -6.15
CA GLY A 36 16.52 -3.22 -7.53
C GLY A 36 16.27 -2.16 -8.61
N SER A 37 16.11 -0.89 -8.24
CA SER A 37 16.04 0.26 -9.17
C SER A 37 17.09 1.32 -8.83
N PRO A 38 17.46 2.24 -9.74
CA PRO A 38 18.39 3.33 -9.43
C PRO A 38 17.92 4.14 -8.23
N CYS A 39 18.87 4.61 -7.42
CA CYS A 39 18.54 5.39 -6.22
C CYS A 39 17.88 6.72 -6.59
N GLY A 40 16.90 7.14 -5.79
CA GLY A 40 16.22 8.41 -5.95
C GLY A 40 14.94 8.51 -5.13
N CYS A 41 14.28 9.65 -5.23
CA CYS A 41 12.95 9.85 -4.68
C CYS A 41 11.91 9.80 -5.82
N VAL A 42 10.81 9.09 -5.59
CA VAL A 42 9.72 8.91 -6.54
C VAL A 42 8.38 9.24 -5.89
N LEU A 43 7.40 9.56 -6.73
CA LEU A 43 6.01 9.78 -6.30
C LEU A 43 5.31 8.42 -6.12
N PRO A 44 4.94 8.02 -4.90
CA PRO A 44 4.09 6.85 -4.73
C PRO A 44 2.62 7.18 -5.03
N ILE A 45 1.83 6.15 -5.33
CA ILE A 45 0.38 6.21 -5.13
C ILE A 45 0.14 5.89 -3.66
N CYS A 46 -0.47 6.84 -2.94
CA CYS A 46 -0.90 6.64 -1.56
C CYS A 46 -2.32 6.03 -1.55
N VAL A 47 -2.47 4.92 -0.85
CA VAL A 47 -3.74 4.21 -0.65
C VAL A 47 -3.96 4.09 0.84
N ILE A 48 -5.14 4.50 1.30
CA ILE A 48 -5.57 4.29 2.69
C ILE A 48 -6.64 3.20 2.67
N VAL A 49 -6.51 2.18 3.54
CA VAL A 49 -7.49 1.10 3.66
C VAL A 49 -7.83 0.88 5.12
N ASP A 50 -9.11 0.63 5.42
CA ASP A 50 -9.55 0.20 6.74
C ASP A 50 -9.70 -1.34 6.71
N LEU A 51 -8.98 -2.03 7.60
CA LEU A 51 -8.99 -3.48 7.75
C LEU A 51 -9.73 -3.86 9.04
N ASP A 52 -10.59 -4.88 8.95
CA ASP A 52 -11.25 -5.48 10.13
C ASP A 52 -10.30 -6.44 10.87
N VAL A 53 -9.17 -5.90 11.31
CA VAL A 53 -8.15 -6.60 12.12
C VAL A 53 -7.56 -5.60 13.11
N ALA A 54 -7.24 -6.06 14.32
CA ALA A 54 -6.63 -5.21 15.33
C ALA A 54 -5.17 -4.86 14.95
N PRO A 55 -4.68 -3.63 15.25
CA PRO A 55 -3.36 -3.17 14.81
C PRO A 55 -2.20 -4.07 15.24
N TYR A 56 -2.28 -4.62 16.46
CA TYR A 56 -1.24 -5.51 17.01
C TYR A 56 -1.06 -6.80 16.21
N LEU A 57 -2.12 -7.33 15.60
CA LEU A 57 -2.06 -8.52 14.74
C LEU A 57 -1.40 -8.21 13.39
N LEU A 58 -1.48 -6.96 12.94
CA LEU A 58 -0.93 -6.53 11.66
C LEU A 58 0.59 -6.32 11.73
N PHE A 59 1.13 -5.83 12.85
CA PHE A 59 2.56 -5.57 12.99
C PHE A 59 3.44 -6.80 12.71
N MET A 60 2.98 -8.00 13.06
CA MET A 60 3.70 -9.25 12.80
C MET A 60 3.52 -9.77 11.36
N ARG A 61 2.57 -9.23 10.58
CA ARG A 61 2.19 -9.68 9.24
C ARG A 61 2.39 -8.61 8.14
N ILE A 62 3.17 -7.54 8.39
CA ILE A 62 3.42 -6.46 7.42
C ILE A 62 3.93 -7.02 6.07
N ALA A 63 4.92 -7.92 6.11
CA ALA A 63 5.49 -8.49 4.88
C ALA A 63 4.44 -9.27 4.07
N GLU A 64 3.53 -9.98 4.74
CA GLU A 64 2.45 -10.72 4.07
C GLU A 64 1.42 -9.76 3.44
N LEU A 65 1.08 -8.68 4.14
CA LEU A 65 0.22 -7.64 3.60
C LEU A 65 0.84 -7.01 2.33
N GLU A 66 2.14 -6.75 2.32
CA GLU A 66 2.85 -6.26 1.13
C GLU A 66 2.76 -7.25 -0.03
N VAL A 67 2.88 -8.55 0.23
CA VAL A 67 2.73 -9.61 -0.78
C VAL A 67 1.30 -9.64 -1.35
N GLU A 68 0.29 -9.60 -0.50
CA GLU A 68 -1.12 -9.62 -0.93
C GLU A 68 -1.48 -8.39 -1.77
N VAL A 69 -1.06 -7.21 -1.31
CA VAL A 69 -1.26 -5.95 -2.05
C VAL A 69 -0.51 -6.00 -3.39
N ALA A 70 0.74 -6.47 -3.41
CA ALA A 70 1.51 -6.61 -4.64
C ALA A 70 0.81 -7.54 -5.65
N ALA A 71 0.37 -8.71 -5.19
CA ALA A 71 -0.38 -9.67 -6.01
C ALA A 71 -1.70 -9.07 -6.56
N GLY A 72 -2.35 -8.20 -5.79
CA GLY A 72 -3.57 -7.50 -6.20
C GLY A 72 -3.37 -6.31 -7.15
N THR A 73 -2.15 -5.73 -7.20
CA THR A 73 -1.87 -4.45 -7.89
C THR A 73 -0.90 -4.55 -9.08
N PHE A 74 -0.60 -5.77 -9.54
CA PHE A 74 0.41 -6.04 -10.59
C PHE A 74 1.84 -5.56 -10.23
N LEU A 75 2.10 -5.35 -8.95
CA LEU A 75 3.40 -4.86 -8.47
C LEU A 75 4.22 -6.01 -7.88
N LYS A 76 5.51 -5.75 -7.66
CA LYS A 76 6.35 -6.60 -6.82
C LYS A 76 6.21 -6.19 -5.36
N GLN A 77 6.50 -7.11 -4.43
CA GLN A 77 6.52 -6.79 -3.00
C GLN A 77 7.43 -5.60 -2.68
N SER A 78 8.59 -5.49 -3.33
CA SER A 78 9.52 -4.35 -3.15
C SER A 78 8.94 -2.98 -3.55
N GLN A 79 7.84 -2.96 -4.31
CA GLN A 79 7.12 -1.77 -4.73
C GLN A 79 5.92 -1.46 -3.83
N VAL A 80 5.75 -2.16 -2.72
CA VAL A 80 4.72 -1.89 -1.72
C VAL A 80 5.42 -1.56 -0.41
N LYS A 81 5.04 -0.45 0.22
CA LYS A 81 5.53 -0.06 1.54
C LYS A 81 4.35 0.22 2.46
N ILE A 82 4.29 -0.46 3.60
CA ILE A 82 3.34 -0.13 4.66
C ILE A 82 3.92 1.02 5.48
N MET A 83 3.36 2.22 5.30
CA MET A 83 3.88 3.44 5.92
C MET A 83 3.34 3.66 7.34
N ALA A 84 2.08 3.29 7.56
CA ALA A 84 1.45 3.41 8.86
C ALA A 84 0.35 2.36 9.01
N ALA A 85 0.19 1.85 10.23
CA ALA A 85 -0.91 1.01 10.65
C ALA A 85 -1.39 1.53 12.01
N ILE A 86 -2.54 2.20 12.03
CA ILE A 86 -3.07 2.87 13.22
C ILE A 86 -4.48 2.34 13.54
N PRO A 87 -4.91 2.35 14.82
CA PRO A 87 -6.29 2.04 15.16
C PRO A 87 -7.26 2.94 14.38
N SER A 88 -8.38 2.38 13.91
CA SER A 88 -9.42 3.19 13.27
C SER A 88 -10.08 4.08 14.33
N ILE A 89 -10.38 5.33 13.94
CA ILE A 89 -11.03 6.31 14.80
C ILE A 89 -12.42 5.81 15.24
N GLN A 90 -13.05 4.95 14.43
CA GLN A 90 -14.41 4.46 14.66
C GLN A 90 -14.46 3.16 15.46
N ASP A 91 -13.37 2.37 15.48
CA ASP A 91 -13.33 1.03 16.06
C ASP A 91 -11.87 0.61 16.33
N ASP A 92 -11.53 0.38 17.60
CA ASP A 92 -10.17 0.00 18.01
C ASP A 92 -9.77 -1.43 17.60
N GLN A 93 -10.75 -2.24 17.19
CA GLN A 93 -10.56 -3.57 16.60
C GLN A 93 -10.27 -3.50 15.11
N LYS A 94 -10.32 -2.31 14.50
CA LYS A 94 -10.00 -2.09 13.09
C LYS A 94 -8.71 -1.31 12.95
N THR A 95 -7.99 -1.56 11.86
CA THR A 95 -6.73 -0.88 11.56
C THR A 95 -6.88 -0.08 10.28
N ARG A 96 -6.58 1.21 10.36
CA ARG A 96 -6.34 2.04 9.18
C ARG A 96 -4.88 1.90 8.76
N VAL A 97 -4.68 1.44 7.54
CA VAL A 97 -3.35 1.22 6.95
C VAL A 97 -3.11 2.22 5.83
N THR A 98 -1.97 2.91 5.90
CA THR A 98 -1.46 3.76 4.82
C THR A 98 -0.41 2.97 4.04
N ILE A 99 -0.68 2.76 2.76
CA ILE A 99 0.12 1.95 1.85
C ILE A 99 0.65 2.84 0.74
N TYR A 100 1.96 2.81 0.52
CA TYR A 100 2.60 3.42 -0.63
C TYR A 100 2.88 2.38 -1.69
N LEU A 101 2.31 2.59 -2.87
CA LEU A 101 2.67 1.86 -4.07
C LEU A 101 3.76 2.66 -4.78
N VAL A 102 4.92 2.05 -4.99
CA VAL A 102 6.14 2.73 -5.40
C VAL A 102 6.45 2.38 -6.87
N PRO A 103 6.56 3.37 -7.76
CA PRO A 103 6.92 3.12 -9.16
C PRO A 103 8.40 2.72 -9.28
N LEU A 104 8.74 1.96 -10.34
CA LEU A 104 10.14 1.68 -10.72
C LEU A 104 10.82 2.86 -11.44
N ARG A 105 10.04 3.88 -11.79
CA ARG A 105 10.46 5.11 -12.47
C ARG A 105 9.95 6.30 -11.67
N GLU A 106 10.05 7.52 -12.20
CA GLU A 106 9.63 8.75 -11.53
C GLU A 106 8.19 8.70 -10.96
N GLN A 107 7.26 8.13 -11.72
CA GLN A 107 5.84 8.00 -11.37
C GLN A 107 5.18 6.85 -12.15
N PHE A 108 3.99 6.42 -11.70
CA PHE A 108 3.11 5.58 -12.53
C PHE A 108 2.56 6.40 -13.71
N ASP A 109 2.50 5.79 -14.90
CA ASP A 109 1.76 6.37 -16.01
C ASP A 109 0.25 6.34 -15.74
N GLY A 110 -0.52 7.17 -16.45
CA GLY A 110 -1.96 7.32 -16.22
C GLY A 110 -2.75 6.02 -16.41
N TYR A 111 -2.31 5.12 -17.30
CA TYR A 111 -2.98 3.85 -17.53
C TYR A 111 -2.74 2.89 -16.37
N THR A 112 -1.49 2.71 -15.95
CA THR A 112 -1.15 1.88 -14.78
C THR A 112 -1.80 2.40 -13.51
N ALA A 113 -1.77 3.72 -13.29
CA ALA A 113 -2.46 4.40 -12.19
C ALA A 113 -3.97 4.10 -12.17
N SER A 114 -4.62 4.16 -13.34
CA SER A 114 -6.06 3.86 -13.49
C SER A 114 -6.36 2.39 -13.19
N LEU A 115 -5.56 1.45 -13.71
CA LEU A 115 -5.71 0.02 -13.45
C LEU A 115 -5.56 -0.33 -11.97
N ILE A 116 -4.56 0.25 -11.30
CA ILE A 116 -4.36 0.08 -9.85
C ILE A 116 -5.60 0.60 -9.11
N SER A 117 -6.08 1.78 -9.48
CA SER A 117 -7.26 2.39 -8.84
C SER A 117 -8.51 1.51 -8.99
N ASP A 118 -8.74 0.97 -10.20
CA ASP A 118 -9.84 0.04 -10.49
C ASP A 118 -9.78 -1.26 -9.67
N ARG A 119 -8.57 -1.76 -9.40
CA ARG A 119 -8.36 -2.97 -8.57
C ARG A 119 -8.81 -2.75 -7.13
N PHE A 120 -8.45 -1.62 -6.54
CA PHE A 120 -8.88 -1.27 -5.19
C PHE A 120 -10.38 -0.97 -5.15
N TRP A 121 -10.91 -0.19 -6.10
CA TRP A 121 -12.33 0.21 -6.10
C TRP A 121 -13.29 -0.98 -6.28
N ASN A 122 -12.93 -1.93 -7.13
CA ASN A 122 -13.77 -3.12 -7.38
C ASN A 122 -13.52 -4.25 -6.37
N ASN A 123 -12.85 -3.99 -5.24
CA ASN A 123 -12.48 -5.01 -4.24
C ASN A 123 -11.77 -6.23 -4.85
N LYS A 124 -10.99 -6.02 -5.93
CA LYS A 124 -10.24 -7.09 -6.62
C LYS A 124 -8.96 -7.48 -5.87
N ILE A 125 -8.67 -6.83 -4.74
CA ILE A 125 -7.55 -7.12 -3.86
C ILE A 125 -8.10 -7.85 -2.64
N GLN A 126 -7.85 -9.15 -2.59
CA GLN A 126 -8.24 -9.98 -1.45
C GLN A 126 -7.13 -9.88 -0.40
N ILE A 127 -7.30 -9.00 0.58
CA ILE A 127 -6.42 -8.96 1.76
C ILE A 127 -6.95 -10.03 2.71
N ASN A 128 -6.25 -11.15 2.87
CA ASN A 128 -6.80 -12.27 3.63
C ASN A 128 -6.60 -12.04 5.14
N SER A 129 -7.65 -11.67 5.85
CA SER A 129 -7.63 -11.64 7.33
C SER A 129 -7.59 -13.03 8.00
N SER A 130 -7.56 -14.12 7.22
CA SER A 130 -7.59 -15.51 7.70
C SER A 130 -6.42 -16.35 7.18
N ILE A 131 -5.20 -15.81 7.19
CA ILE A 131 -4.01 -16.66 7.02
C ILE A 131 -3.93 -17.60 8.24
N PRO A 132 -3.87 -18.93 8.05
CA PRO A 132 -3.83 -19.88 9.17
C PRO A 132 -2.52 -19.70 9.93
N TRP A 133 -2.62 -19.35 11.21
CA TRP A 133 -1.47 -19.14 12.09
C TRP A 133 -0.81 -20.49 12.37
N ARG A 134 0.33 -20.77 11.71
CA ARG A 134 1.30 -21.75 12.21
C ARG A 134 2.44 -20.99 12.88
N LEU A 135 2.39 -21.00 14.21
CA LEU A 135 3.60 -20.95 15.04
C LEU A 135 4.40 -22.25 14.83
#